data_AF-A0A925KB59-F1
#
_entry.id   AF-A0A925KB59-F1
#
_cell.length_a   1.000
_cell.length_b   1.000
_cell.length_c   1.000
_cell.angle_alpha   90.00
_cell.angle_beta   90.00
_cell.angle_gamma   90.00
#
_symmetry.space_group_name_H-M   'P 1'
#
loop_
_entity.id
_entity.type
_entity.pdbx_description
1 polymer ?
#
loop_
_entity_poly.entity_id
_entity_poly.type
_entity_poly.pdbx_seq_one_letter_code
_entity_poly.pdbx_strand_id
1 'polypeptide(L)' 'MTREESIIELGSWLRTPPGRYLLAWEQDRLDHEVTDAFGFHALQLGLPELEGLRANRMPHRWVASDSMHVP' A
#
# COMPACT_ATOMS: atom_id res chain seq x y z
N MET A 1 21.41 19.12 -3.07
CA MET A 1 20.21 18.29 -3.32
C MET A 1 20.39 16.97 -2.59
N THR A 2 20.03 16.95 -1.31
CA THR A 2 20.10 15.78 -0.42
C THR A 2 18.97 14.81 -0.78
N ARG A 3 19.33 13.68 -1.41
CA ARG A 3 18.49 12.48 -1.53
C ARG A 3 18.68 11.70 -0.22
N GLU A 4 18.06 12.17 0.85
CA GLU A 4 16.89 11.52 1.47
C GLU A 4 17.22 10.16 2.10
N GLU A 5 17.67 10.20 3.35
CA GLU A 5 17.69 9.06 4.29
C GLU A 5 16.25 8.55 4.64
N SER A 6 15.23 9.12 4.01
CA SER A 6 13.82 9.09 4.42
C SER A 6 13.09 7.76 4.12
N ILE A 7 13.51 7.00 3.10
CA ILE A 7 12.78 5.79 2.67
C ILE A 7 13.15 4.56 3.52
N ILE A 8 14.42 4.43 3.94
CA ILE A 8 14.88 3.31 4.79
C ILE A 8 14.28 3.43 6.21
N GLU A 9 14.11 4.65 6.69
CA GLU A 9 13.50 4.94 7.99
C GLU A 9 12.00 4.65 8.00
N LEU A 10 11.27 4.99 6.92
CA LEU A 10 9.82 4.76 6.86
C LEU A 10 9.47 3.27 6.95
N GLY A 11 10.12 2.41 6.16
CA GLY A 11 9.86 0.97 6.19
C GLY A 11 10.13 0.37 7.57
N SER A 12 11.14 0.88 8.28
CA SER A 12 11.45 0.46 9.65
C SER A 12 10.45 0.98 10.68
N TRP A 13 10.00 2.22 10.52
CA TRP A 13 8.98 2.82 11.35
C TRP A 13 7.62 2.13 11.19
N LEU A 14 7.23 1.73 9.97
CA LEU A 14 5.98 0.99 9.72
C LEU A 14 5.91 -0.33 10.49
N ARG A 15 7.06 -0.94 10.80
CA ARG A 15 7.14 -2.15 11.63
C ARG A 15 6.97 -1.88 13.13
N THR A 16 6.95 -0.63 13.58
CA THR A 16 6.69 -0.28 15.00
C THR A 16 5.20 -0.37 15.34
N PRO A 17 4.78 -0.41 16.62
CA PRO A 17 3.36 -0.46 16.97
C PRO A 17 2.52 0.70 16.41
N PRO A 18 2.96 1.98 16.46
CA PRO A 18 2.24 3.07 15.80
C PRO A 18 2.15 2.92 14.29
N GLY A 19 3.23 2.44 13.65
CA GLY A 19 3.26 2.17 12.21
C GLY A 19 2.24 1.12 11.78
N ARG A 20 2.17 -0.01 12.52
CA ARG A 20 1.18 -1.06 12.27
C ARG A 20 -0.25 -0.59 12.51
N TYR A 21 -0.47 0.28 13.49
CA TYR A 21 -1.78 0.90 13.72
C TYR A 21 -2.19 1.77 12.52
N LEU A 22 -1.28 2.61 12.02
CA LEU A 22 -1.53 3.41 10.82
C LEU A 22 -1.85 2.52 9.61
N LEU A 23 -1.05 1.48 9.36
CA LEU A 23 -1.29 0.54 8.27
C LEU A 23 -2.66 -0.12 8.36
N ALA A 24 -3.07 -0.56 9.55
CA ALA A 24 -4.38 -1.17 9.75
C ALA A 24 -5.51 -0.18 9.45
N TRP A 25 -5.41 1.05 9.98
CA TRP A 25 -6.40 2.10 9.71
C TRP A 25 -6.50 2.44 8.23
N GLU A 26 -5.36 2.56 7.54
CA GLU A 26 -5.33 2.92 6.12
C GLU A 26 -5.85 1.78 5.25
N GLN A 27 -5.54 0.53 5.62
CA GLN A 27 -6.08 -0.65 4.96
C GLN A 27 -7.62 -0.69 5.06
N ASP A 28 -8.18 -0.46 6.25
CA ASP A 28 -9.64 -0.41 6.43
C ASP A 28 -10.25 0.69 5.54
N ARG A 29 -9.59 1.86 5.47
CA ARG A 29 -10.07 2.95 4.61
C ARG A 29 -10.05 2.56 3.14
N LEU A 30 -8.96 1.97 2.64
CA LEU A 30 -8.83 1.54 1.25
C LEU A 30 -9.85 0.47 0.92
N ASP A 31 -10.06 -0.51 1.80
CA ASP A 31 -11.06 -1.56 1.61
C ASP A 31 -12.45 -0.97 1.33
N HIS A 32 -12.83 0.09 2.03
CA HIS A 32 -14.10 0.77 1.78
C HIS A 32 -14.09 1.64 0.53
N GLU A 33 -13.06 2.47 0.37
CA GLU A 33 -13.08 3.53 -0.64
C GLU A 33 -12.78 3.04 -2.05
N VAL A 34 -11.95 2.00 -2.21
CA VAL A 34 -11.55 1.54 -3.54
C VAL A 34 -12.28 0.30 -4.02
N THR A 35 -13.23 -0.26 -3.24
CA THR A 35 -13.97 -1.47 -3.63
C THR A 35 -14.57 -1.37 -5.04
N ASP A 36 -15.17 -0.22 -5.38
CA ASP A 36 -15.87 0.03 -6.65
C ASP A 36 -15.27 1.19 -7.49
N ALA A 37 -14.05 1.65 -7.19
CA ALA A 37 -13.47 2.86 -7.79
C ALA A 37 -12.95 2.68 -9.24
N PHE A 38 -12.79 1.45 -9.72
CA PHE A 38 -12.19 1.14 -11.03
C PHE A 38 -13.17 0.39 -11.95
N GLY A 39 -13.01 0.59 -13.27
CA GLY A 39 -13.89 0.00 -14.29
C GLY A 39 -13.28 -1.11 -15.16
N PHE A 40 -11.96 -1.31 -15.13
CA PHE A 40 -11.31 -2.38 -15.92
C PHE A 40 -10.07 -2.98 -15.25
N HIS A 41 -9.08 -2.15 -14.91
CA HIS A 41 -7.82 -2.56 -14.27
C HIS A 41 -7.56 -1.69 -13.05
N ALA A 42 -7.06 -2.31 -11.98
CA ALA A 42 -6.63 -1.61 -10.78
C ALA A 42 -5.12 -1.82 -10.59
N LEU A 43 -4.39 -0.72 -10.41
CA LEU A 43 -2.95 -0.73 -10.20
C LEU A 43 -2.61 0.07 -8.94
N GLN A 44 -1.98 -0.59 -7.97
CA GLN A 44 -1.37 0.05 -6.81
C GLN A 44 0.08 0.41 -7.14
N LEU A 45 0.49 1.62 -6.78
CA LEU A 45 1.85 2.12 -6.95
C LEU A 45 2.48 2.38 -5.59
N GLY A 46 3.59 1.70 -5.30
CA GLY A 46 4.34 1.83 -4.06
C GLY A 46 3.62 1.25 -2.83
N LEU A 47 4.24 1.50 -1.67
CA LEU A 47 3.82 1.08 -0.33
C LEU A 47 3.24 -0.35 -0.31
N PRO A 48 4.05 -1.36 -0.67
CA PRO A 48 3.58 -2.74 -0.79
C PRO A 48 3.17 -3.36 0.55
N GLU A 49 3.48 -2.72 1.68
CA GLU A 49 2.98 -3.08 3.01
C GLU A 49 1.45 -2.94 3.15
N LEU A 50 0.79 -2.22 2.22
CA LEU A 50 -0.66 -2.18 2.10
C LEU A 50 -1.13 -3.09 0.98
N GLU A 51 -2.20 -3.84 1.24
CA GLU A 51 -2.95 -4.58 0.24
C GLU A 51 -4.11 -3.70 -0.28
N GLY A 52 -3.79 -2.53 -0.82
CA GLY A 52 -4.76 -1.49 -1.14
C GLY A 52 -5.85 -1.91 -2.12
N LEU A 53 -5.64 -2.99 -2.89
CA LEU A 53 -6.63 -3.53 -3.83
C LEU A 53 -7.32 -4.83 -3.35
N ARG A 54 -7.12 -5.29 -2.11
CA ARG A 54 -7.64 -6.60 -1.68
C ARG A 54 -9.17 -6.70 -1.78
N ALA A 55 -9.88 -5.64 -1.42
CA ALA A 55 -11.34 -5.56 -1.50
C ALA A 55 -11.85 -5.13 -2.89
N ASN A 56 -10.97 -4.63 -3.76
CA ASN A 56 -11.35 -4.15 -5.09
C ASN A 56 -11.87 -5.28 -5.97
N ARG A 57 -12.99 -5.04 -6.68
CA ARG A 57 -13.69 -6.04 -7.51
C ARG A 57 -13.11 -6.26 -8.91
N MET A 58 -12.08 -5.52 -9.33
CA MET A 58 -11.50 -5.71 -10.65
C MET A 58 -10.85 -7.09 -10.75
N PRO A 59 -11.03 -7.80 -11.88
CA PRO A 59 -10.38 -9.10 -12.10
C PRO A 59 -8.86 -8.95 -12.29
N HIS A 60 -8.43 -7.79 -12.80
CA HIS A 60 -7.04 -7.46 -13.04
C HIS A 60 -6.55 -6.44 -12.00
N ARG A 61 -5.74 -6.93 -11.06
CA ARG A 61 -5.17 -6.15 -9.96
C ARG A 61 -3.66 -6.36 -9.95
N TRP A 62 -2.91 -5.26 -9.91
CA TRP A 62 -1.46 -5.27 -9.91
C TRP A 62 -0.91 -4.35 -8.83
N VAL A 63 0.27 -4.71 -8.33
CA VAL A 63 1.07 -3.86 -7.45
C VAL A 63 2.40 -3.63 -8.16
N ALA A 64 2.79 -2.38 -8.33
CA ALA A 64 4.10 -2.00 -8.85
C ALA A 64 4.84 -1.19 -7.78
N SER A 65 6.02 -1.67 -7.40
CA SER A 65 6.90 -1.02 -6.42
C SER A 65 8.34 -1.06 -6.93
N ASP A 66 9.16 -0.11 -6.49
CA ASP A 66 10.60 -0.07 -6.77
C ASP A 66 11.41 -1.09 -5.94
N SER A 67 10.76 -1.64 -4.91
CA SER A 67 11.27 -2.59 -3.96
C SER A 67 10.49 -3.90 -4.06
N MET A 68 11.23 -5.01 -4.02
CA MET A 68 10.61 -6.34 -4.01
C MET A 68 10.08 -6.60 -2.60
N HIS A 69 8.75 -6.54 -2.44
CA HIS A 69 8.07 -6.98 -1.23
C HIS A 69 7.61 -8.42 -1.43
N VAL A 70 8.09 -9.31 -0.56
CA VAL A 70 7.60 -10.69 -0.52
C VAL A 70 6.41 -10.70 0.45
N PRO A 71 5.22 -11.15 0.02
CA PRO A 71 4.03 -11.19 0.87
C PRO A 71 4.18 -12.11 2.08
#